data_AF-A0A947KJE7-F1
#
_entry.id   AF-A0A947KJE7-F1
#
_cell.length_a   1.000
_cell.length_b   1.000
_cell.length_c   1.000
_cell.angle_alpha   90.00
_cell.angle_beta   90.00
_cell.angle_gamma   90.00
#
_symmetry.space_group_name_H-M   'P 1'
#
loop_
_entity.id
_entity.type
_entity.pdbx_description
1 polymer ?
#
loop_
_entity_poly.entity_id
_entity_poly.type
_entity_poly.pdbx_seq_one_letter_code
_entity_poly.pdbx_strand_id
1 'polypeptide(L)' 'MRRIAICLLVFVVPFVLFAGTSGKISGTVVDKESGEPLAGVNVLVEGTSMGAATDADGYYAIL' A
#
# COMPACT_ATOMS: atom_id res chain seq x y z
N MET A 1 19.51 27.09 27.52
CA MET A 1 18.78 25.82 27.76
C MET A 1 17.55 25.67 26.84
N ARG A 2 16.47 26.45 26.98
CA ARG A 2 15.25 26.29 26.13
C ARG A 2 15.49 26.39 24.62
N ARG A 3 16.32 27.34 24.16
CA ARG A 3 16.63 27.51 22.72
C ARG A 3 17.38 26.31 22.13
N ILE A 4 18.31 25.73 22.88
CA ILE A 4 19.08 24.55 22.47
C ILE A 4 18.16 23.32 22.39
N ALA A 5 17.26 23.16 23.36
CA ALA A 5 16.26 22.09 23.33
C ALA A 5 15.32 22.20 22.12
N ILE A 6 14.91 23.42 21.75
CA ILE A 6 14.07 23.65 20.55
C ILE A 6 14.85 23.32 19.27
N CYS A 7 16.11 23.74 19.15
CA CYS A 7 16.95 23.40 17.99
C CYS A 7 17.16 21.88 17.86
N LEU A 8 17.39 21.18 18.98
CA LEU A 8 17.50 19.73 19.01
C LEU A 8 16.20 19.04 18.58
N LEU A 9 15.05 19.52 19.08
CA LEU A 9 13.75 18.98 18.70
C LEU A 9 13.52 19.10 17.19
N VAL A 10 13.79 20.27 16.60
CA VAL A 10 13.62 20.51 15.15
C VAL A 10 14.55 19.62 14.33
N PHE A 11 15.76 19.31 14.82
CA PHE A 11 16.73 18.50 14.10
C PHE A 11 16.46 16.99 14.19
N VAL A 12 15.83 16.52 15.28
CA VAL A 12 15.55 15.09 15.51
C VAL A 12 14.24 14.64 14.86
N VAL A 13 13.22 15.51 14.79
CA VAL A 13 11.89 15.17 14.23
C VAL A 13 11.93 14.62 12.79
N PRO A 14 12.74 15.13 11.84
CA PRO A 14 12.77 14.59 10.47
C PRO A 14 13.23 13.13 10.38
N PHE A 15 14.04 12.66 11.33
CA PHE A 15 14.57 11.30 11.34
C PHE A 15 13.57 10.25 11.84
N VAL A 16 12.48 10.68 12.49
CA VAL A 16 11.39 9.79 12.94
C VAL A 16 10.17 9.84 12.02
N LEU A 17 10.18 10.71 11.00
CA LEU A 17 9.14 10.77 9.99
C LEU A 17 9.43 9.73 8.90
N PHE A 18 8.93 8.51 9.11
CA PHE A 18 8.77 7.56 8.02
C PHE A 18 7.64 8.08 7.11
N ALA A 19 8.01 8.70 5.99
CA ALA A 19 7.04 8.97 4.92
C ALA A 19 6.43 7.62 4.51
N GLY A 20 5.09 7.55 4.50
CA GLY A 20 4.32 6.33 4.28
C GLY A 20 4.87 5.54 3.10
N THR A 21 5.33 4.34 3.39
CA THR A 21 5.84 3.40 2.40
C THR A 21 4.73 3.01 1.45
N SER A 22 5.06 3.09 0.16
CA SER A 22 4.41 2.43 -0.97
C SER A 22 3.14 3.08 -1.53
N GLY A 23 3.16 3.34 -2.84
CA GLY A 23 1.91 3.56 -3.58
C GLY A 23 1.01 2.33 -3.50
N LYS A 24 -0.30 2.52 -3.46
CA LYS A 24 -1.29 1.43 -3.48
C LYS A 24 -1.57 1.00 -4.91
N ILE A 25 -1.43 -0.30 -5.20
CA ILE A 25 -1.96 -0.90 -6.43
C ILE A 25 -3.30 -1.55 -6.08
N SER A 26 -4.38 -1.14 -6.74
CA SER A 26 -5.70 -1.73 -6.50
C SER A 26 -6.55 -1.74 -7.75
N GLY A 27 -7.48 -2.69 -7.81
CA GLY A 27 -8.44 -2.82 -8.90
C GLY A 27 -9.43 -3.95 -8.64
N THR A 28 -10.19 -4.30 -9.67
CA THR A 28 -11.17 -5.39 -9.63
C THR A 28 -10.88 -6.37 -10.76
N VAL A 29 -10.90 -7.66 -10.47
CA VAL A 29 -10.78 -8.73 -11.47
C VAL A 29 -12.19 -9.20 -11.85
N VAL A 30 -12.47 -9.22 -13.14
CA VAL A 30 -13.76 -9.65 -13.70
C VAL A 30 -13.57 -10.69 -14.78
N ASP A 31 -14.58 -11.55 -14.95
CA ASP A 31 -14.69 -12.40 -16.13
C ASP A 31 -14.91 -11.54 -17.39
N LYS A 32 -14.28 -11.92 -18.50
CA LYS A 32 -14.30 -11.12 -19.73
C LYS A 32 -15.64 -11.18 -20.46
N GLU A 33 -16.35 -12.31 -20.38
CA GLU A 33 -17.59 -12.53 -21.13
C GLU A 33 -18.81 -12.09 -20.32
N SER A 34 -18.87 -12.46 -19.04
CA SER A 34 -20.00 -12.11 -18.17
C SER A 34 -19.86 -10.75 -17.50
N GLY A 35 -18.63 -10.25 -17.33
CA GLY A 35 -18.35 -9.05 -16.55
C GLY A 35 -18.49 -9.25 -15.04
N GLU A 36 -18.71 -10.48 -14.56
CA GLU A 36 -18.88 -10.79 -13.14
C GLU A 36 -17.55 -10.74 -12.38
N PRO A 37 -17.55 -10.27 -11.11
CA PRO A 37 -16.35 -10.23 -10.29
C PRO A 37 -15.84 -11.64 -9.95
N LEU A 38 -14.51 -11.79 -9.92
CA LEU A 38 -13.86 -13.06 -9.62
C LEU A 38 -13.22 -13.03 -8.23
N ALA A 39 -13.79 -13.79 -7.30
CA ALA A 39 -13.29 -13.94 -5.94
C ALA A 39 -12.14 -14.97 -5.85
N GLY A 40 -11.18 -14.72 -4.96
CA GLY A 40 -10.07 -15.64 -4.68
C GLY A 40 -8.98 -15.73 -5.74
N VAL A 41 -8.94 -14.78 -6.69
CA VAL A 41 -7.88 -14.69 -7.72
C VAL A 41 -6.62 -14.11 -7.10
N ASN A 42 -5.47 -14.75 -7.33
CA ASN A 42 -4.18 -14.23 -6.91
C ASN A 42 -3.64 -13.22 -7.93
N VAL A 43 -3.39 -11.99 -7.48
CA VAL A 43 -2.72 -10.92 -8.23
C VAL A 43 -1.31 -10.75 -7.69
N LEU A 44 -0.30 -10.89 -8.55
CA LEU A 44 1.12 -10.79 -8.18
C LEU A 44 1.78 -9.64 -8.94
N VAL A 45 2.67 -8.92 -8.26
CA VAL A 45 3.54 -7.93 -8.88
C VAL A 45 4.82 -8.62 -9.33
N GLU A 46 5.00 -8.72 -10.65
CA GLU A 46 6.14 -9.40 -11.26
C GLU A 46 7.49 -8.86 -10.73
N GLY A 47 8.42 -9.78 -10.44
CA GLY A 47 9.74 -9.42 -9.89
C GLY A 47 9.76 -9.07 -8.41
N THR A 48 8.63 -9.17 -7.71
CA THR A 48 8.53 -8.90 -6.26
C THR A 48 7.90 -10.07 -5.51
N SER A 49 7.92 -10.03 -4.18
CA SER A 49 7.12 -10.92 -3.33
C SER A 49 5.74 -10.36 -2.98
N MET A 50 5.32 -9.27 -3.63
CA MET A 50 4.07 -8.56 -3.34
C MET A 50 2.92 -9.13 -4.17
N GLY A 51 1.76 -9.29 -3.54
CA GLY A 51 0.55 -9.79 -4.16
C GLY A 51 -0.64 -9.73 -3.22
N ALA A 52 -1.84 -9.93 -3.76
CA ALA A 52 -3.08 -10.01 -2.99
C ALA A 52 -4.06 -10.98 -3.65
N ALA A 53 -4.89 -11.62 -2.84
CA ALA A 53 -6.05 -12.36 -3.33
C ALA A 53 -7.26 -11.42 -3.42
N THR A 54 -8.10 -11.59 -4.43
CA THR A 54 -9.34 -10.81 -4.55
C THR A 54 -10.39 -11.23 -3.53
N ASP A 55 -11.18 -10.26 -3.06
CA ASP A 55 -12.33 -10.49 -2.18
C ASP A 55 -13.59 -10.94 -2.95
N ALA A 56 -14.75 -10.98 -2.27
CA ALA A 56 -16.02 -11.42 -2.85
C ALA A 56 -16.50 -10.53 -4.02
N ASP A 57 -16.09 -9.26 -4.06
CA ASP A 57 -16.42 -8.30 -5.12
C ASP A 57 -15.32 -8.25 -6.20
N GLY A 58 -14.37 -9.20 -6.16
CA GLY A 58 -13.24 -9.26 -7.08
C GLY A 58 -12.19 -8.18 -6.84
N TYR A 59 -12.31 -7.40 -5.76
CA TYR A 59 -11.41 -6.29 -5.46
C TYR A 59 -10.10 -6.79 -4.85
N TYR A 60 -8.98 -6.15 -5.20
CA TYR A 60 -7.68 -6.38 -4.58
C TYR A 60 -6.99 -5.05 -4.23
N ALA A 61 -6.13 -5.10 -3.21
CA ALA A 61 -5.22 -4.03 -2.85
C ALA A 61 -3.86 -4.60 -2.44
N ILE A 62 -2.79 -4.05 -3.00
CA ILE A 62 -1.40 -4.36 -2.70
C ILE A 62 -0.76 -3.07 -2.17
N LEU A 63 -0.19 -3.14 -0.97
CA LEU A 63 0.43 -2.06 -0.20
C LEU A 63 1.92 -2.30 -0.07
#